data_AF-R6YQK5-F1
#
_entry.id   AF-R6YQK5-F1
#
_cell.length_a   1.000
_cell.length_b   1.000
_cell.length_c   1.000
_cell.angle_alpha   90.00
_cell.angle_beta   90.00
_cell.angle_gamma   90.00
#
_symmetry.space_group_name_H-M   'P 1'
#
loop_
_entity.id
_entity.type
_entity.pdbx_description
1 polymer ?
#
loop_
_entity_poly.entity_id
_entity_poly.type
_entity_poly.pdbx_seq_one_letter_code
_entity_poly.pdbx_strand_id
1 'polypeptide(L)'
;MFPFRSIGVAVMLCVESLACAQQGTSSGHLGLLRRQLEMRKVALVTDSSLHLKSCPQKEMYVLMDKNELKKAGLKLFPVEMEKVFHPAVYDFIERTFLHLSLLQMKSQREVLLRQDQLSLLVNGQNYKDCSVDFCSILNALDLKYPFSLTADSTRYQASWQGVGMKVDLLFPKQYDLLLGYDKYELTQRLITNLSIRQTDFRNAPVKWKESSLQKIRGNVFYDRGDVFMIPQMKSGTYLMKKGTAWSYLFNAYFPEESVLNLFSHAHQMNFLLPFSLAVKGYNSSAAKSIGLADFVSLMISEGCRPYVGIETMDSKQITGTVIYLNRDLMYEHLLYFQLPLEVFHKKDNVRIKAVLYPYIPLNNLENLYADESPSAVIQSADFSY
;
A
#
# COMPACT_ATOMS: atom_id res chain seq x y z
N MET A 1 -9.44 -36.33 -2.45
CA MET A 1 -8.51 -36.29 -1.29
C MET A 1 -7.40 -35.32 -1.67
N PHE A 2 -7.60 -34.01 -1.46
CA PHE A 2 -6.61 -32.99 -1.82
C PHE A 2 -5.60 -32.87 -0.66
N PRO A 3 -4.30 -32.71 -0.93
CA PRO A 3 -3.30 -32.68 0.13
C PRO A 3 -3.37 -31.32 0.85
N PHE A 4 -3.91 -31.31 2.06
CA PHE A 4 -3.98 -30.17 2.98
C PHE A 4 -2.61 -29.67 3.48
N ARG A 5 -1.50 -30.08 2.87
CA ARG A 5 -0.13 -29.81 3.37
C ARG A 5 0.48 -28.48 2.90
N SER A 6 -0.10 -27.79 1.93
CA SER A 6 0.53 -26.63 1.26
C SER A 6 0.26 -25.28 1.93
N ILE A 7 -0.94 -25.04 2.46
CA ILE A 7 -1.28 -23.74 3.07
C ILE A 7 -0.45 -23.49 4.34
N GLY A 8 -0.20 -24.55 5.12
CA GLY A 8 0.64 -24.47 6.31
C GLY A 8 2.05 -23.92 6.04
N VAL A 9 2.64 -24.20 4.87
CA VAL A 9 3.97 -23.69 4.52
C VAL A 9 3.94 -22.19 4.19
N ALA A 10 2.97 -21.74 3.38
CA ALA A 10 2.81 -20.31 3.09
C ALA A 10 2.51 -19.51 4.38
N VAL A 11 1.66 -20.05 5.25
CA VAL A 11 1.36 -19.47 6.56
C VAL A 11 2.60 -19.45 7.46
N MET A 12 3.41 -20.51 7.47
CA MET A 12 4.65 -20.57 8.27
C MET A 12 5.66 -19.50 7.85
N LEU A 13 5.81 -19.25 6.54
CA LEU A 13 6.64 -18.16 6.02
C LEU A 13 6.13 -16.78 6.47
N CYS A 14 4.81 -16.58 6.47
CA CYS A 14 4.20 -15.36 7.03
C CYS A 14 4.47 -15.25 8.55
N VAL A 15 4.46 -16.36 9.28
CA VAL A 15 4.76 -16.40 10.73
C VAL A 15 6.23 -16.11 11.05
N GLU A 16 7.18 -16.52 10.20
CA GLU A 16 8.58 -16.13 10.38
C GLU A 16 8.78 -14.63 10.16
N SER A 17 8.13 -14.06 9.14
CA SER A 17 8.18 -12.61 8.88
C SER A 17 7.57 -11.76 10.00
N LEU A 18 6.56 -12.30 10.71
CA LEU A 18 5.95 -11.70 11.90
C LEU A 18 6.96 -11.49 13.04
N ALA A 19 7.90 -12.43 13.25
CA ALA A 19 8.91 -12.32 14.30
C ALA A 19 9.91 -11.18 14.01
N CYS A 20 10.31 -11.01 12.74
CA CYS A 20 11.14 -9.89 12.28
C CYS A 20 10.38 -8.55 12.29
N ALA A 21 9.06 -8.58 12.05
CA ALA A 21 8.22 -7.39 12.06
C ALA A 21 8.19 -6.69 13.44
N GLN A 22 8.42 -7.43 14.53
CA GLN A 22 8.45 -6.92 15.90
C GLN A 22 9.80 -6.35 16.37
N GLN A 23 10.73 -6.02 15.47
CA GLN A 23 11.89 -5.19 15.82
C GLN A 23 11.64 -3.74 15.37
N GLY A 24 11.73 -2.79 16.31
CA GLY A 24 11.31 -1.40 16.13
C GLY A 24 12.46 -0.42 15.91
N THR A 25 12.19 0.63 15.14
CA THR A 25 13.01 1.85 15.04
C THR A 25 12.15 3.04 15.42
N SER A 26 12.54 3.78 16.46
CA SER A 26 11.77 4.89 17.05
C SER A 26 12.17 6.24 16.45
N SER A 27 11.77 6.55 15.22
CA SER A 27 11.77 7.92 14.69
C SER A 27 11.03 8.03 13.35
N GLY A 28 9.70 8.22 13.37
CA GLY A 28 8.95 8.54 12.14
C GLY A 28 9.55 9.74 11.37
N HIS A 29 9.81 9.57 10.06
CA HIS A 29 10.45 10.60 9.22
C HIS A 29 9.63 11.88 9.10
N LEU A 30 8.31 11.82 9.19
CA LEU A 30 7.46 13.03 9.23
C LEU A 30 7.68 13.82 10.51
N GLY A 31 7.90 13.15 11.65
CA GLY A 31 8.28 13.81 12.91
C GLY A 31 9.63 14.52 12.80
N LEU A 32 10.62 13.89 12.15
CA LEU A 32 11.92 14.51 11.88
C LEU A 32 11.80 15.73 10.94
N LEU A 33 11.04 15.60 9.85
CA LEU A 33 10.81 16.68 8.91
C LEU A 33 10.12 17.86 9.57
N ARG A 34 9.09 17.62 10.40
CA ARG A 34 8.42 18.67 11.16
C ARG A 34 9.40 19.49 11.99
N ARG A 35 10.31 18.82 12.73
CA ARG A 35 11.33 19.51 13.52
C ARG A 35 12.23 20.38 12.65
N GLN A 36 12.60 19.92 11.45
CA GLN A 36 13.39 20.71 10.51
C GLN A 36 12.63 21.95 10.02
N LEU A 37 11.34 21.80 9.67
CA LEU A 37 10.50 22.92 9.25
C LEU A 37 10.37 23.98 10.36
N GLU A 38 10.14 23.54 11.60
CA GLU A 38 10.04 24.43 12.79
C GLU A 38 11.36 25.16 13.06
N MET A 39 12.50 24.45 13.04
CA MET A 39 13.83 25.06 13.21
C MET A 39 14.14 26.11 12.12
N ARG A 40 13.61 25.93 10.92
CA ARG A 40 13.77 26.87 9.79
C ARG A 40 12.72 27.99 9.78
N LYS A 41 11.83 28.01 10.79
CA LYS A 41 10.72 28.97 10.91
C LYS A 41 9.87 28.99 9.64
N VAL A 42 9.61 27.80 9.08
CA VAL A 42 8.65 27.64 7.98
C VAL A 42 7.25 27.68 8.58
N ALA A 43 6.36 28.46 7.96
CA ALA A 43 4.96 28.50 8.37
C ALA A 43 4.31 27.14 8.09
N LEU A 44 3.74 26.52 9.12
CA LEU A 44 3.04 25.23 9.00
C LEU A 44 1.55 25.48 8.73
N VAL A 45 1.25 26.07 7.57
CA VAL A 45 -0.12 26.42 7.17
C VAL A 45 -0.52 25.56 5.97
N THR A 46 -1.62 24.83 6.13
CA THR A 46 -2.20 23.98 5.07
C THR A 46 -2.53 24.81 3.83
N ASP A 47 -2.27 24.25 2.65
CA ASP A 47 -2.62 24.80 1.32
C ASP A 47 -1.97 26.15 0.97
N SER A 48 -0.87 26.52 1.65
CA SER A 48 -0.04 27.63 1.22
C SER A 48 1.07 27.14 0.28
N SER A 49 1.11 27.66 -0.94
CA SER A 49 2.28 27.56 -1.83
C SER A 49 3.40 28.38 -1.21
N LEU A 50 4.41 27.71 -0.66
CA LEU A 50 5.55 28.38 -0.03
C LEU A 50 6.79 28.19 -0.90
N HIS A 51 7.54 29.27 -1.14
CA HIS A 51 8.84 29.16 -1.80
C HIS A 51 9.92 28.73 -0.81
N LEU A 52 10.80 27.85 -1.26
CA LEU A 52 11.93 27.39 -0.48
C LEU A 52 12.98 28.51 -0.39
N LYS A 53 13.29 28.98 0.83
CA LYS A 53 14.27 30.08 1.04
C LYS A 53 15.65 29.79 0.45
N SER A 54 16.11 28.54 0.51
CA SER A 54 17.41 28.10 -0.02
C SER A 54 17.40 27.90 -1.54
N CYS A 55 16.23 27.84 -2.18
CA CYS A 55 16.10 27.70 -3.63
C CYS A 55 14.74 28.28 -4.09
N PRO A 56 14.63 29.63 -4.26
CA PRO A 56 13.33 30.31 -4.44
C PRO A 56 12.53 29.87 -5.66
N GLN A 57 13.20 29.28 -6.66
CA GLN A 57 12.58 28.70 -7.86
C GLN A 57 11.69 27.49 -7.55
N LYS A 58 11.78 26.92 -6.34
CA LYS A 58 11.03 25.74 -5.93
C LYS A 58 9.95 26.07 -4.91
N GLU A 59 8.78 25.55 -5.19
CA GLU A 59 7.64 25.57 -4.28
C GLU A 59 7.60 24.30 -3.44
N MET A 60 7.13 24.45 -2.21
CA MET A 60 6.79 23.37 -1.31
C MET A 60 5.34 23.50 -0.85
N TYR A 61 4.83 22.41 -0.30
CA TYR A 61 3.54 22.36 0.36
C TYR A 61 3.70 21.74 1.75
N VAL A 62 2.78 22.10 2.64
CA VAL A 62 2.63 21.51 3.96
C VAL A 62 1.15 21.20 4.15
N LEU A 63 0.83 20.00 4.59
CA LEU A 63 -0.52 19.54 4.92
C LEU A 63 -0.55 19.16 6.39
N MET A 64 -1.21 19.99 7.18
CA MET A 64 -1.48 19.73 8.59
C MET A 64 -2.91 19.20 8.74
N ASP A 65 -3.09 18.24 9.64
CA ASP A 65 -4.39 17.87 10.19
C ASP A 65 -4.33 18.12 11.69
N LYS A 66 -5.12 19.10 12.14
CA LYS A 66 -5.01 19.68 13.49
C LYS A 66 -3.56 20.08 13.77
N ASN A 67 -2.90 19.43 14.73
CA ASN A 67 -1.52 19.71 15.13
C ASN A 67 -0.53 18.65 14.63
N GLU A 68 -0.91 17.81 13.67
CA GLU A 68 -0.07 16.75 13.15
C GLU A 68 0.32 17.01 11.68
N LEU A 69 1.60 16.84 11.37
CA LEU A 69 2.08 16.91 9.99
C LEU A 69 1.65 15.63 9.25
N LYS A 70 0.75 15.76 8.28
CA LYS A 70 0.29 14.62 7.46
C LYS A 70 1.16 14.45 6.23
N LYS A 71 1.45 15.54 5.52
CA LYS A 71 2.34 15.54 4.35
C LYS A 71 3.11 16.85 4.27
N ALA A 72 4.31 16.80 3.73
CA ALA A 72 5.04 17.96 3.25
C ALA A 72 6.06 17.51 2.23
N GLY A 73 6.27 18.33 1.21
CA GLY A 73 7.18 18.01 0.11
C GLY A 73 7.42 19.21 -0.79
N LEU A 74 8.38 19.07 -1.70
CA LEU A 74 8.47 19.96 -2.86
C LEU A 74 7.32 19.65 -3.81
N LYS A 75 6.77 20.64 -4.51
CA LYS A 75 5.78 20.41 -5.56
C LYS A 75 6.48 19.96 -6.83
N LEU A 76 6.69 18.65 -6.97
CA LEU A 76 7.34 18.06 -8.14
C LEU A 76 6.32 17.43 -9.09
N PHE A 77 5.23 16.86 -8.54
CA PHE A 77 4.24 16.12 -9.31
C PHE A 77 2.87 16.81 -9.24
N PRO A 78 2.31 17.26 -10.38
CA PRO A 78 0.94 17.78 -10.45
C PRO A 78 -0.09 16.77 -9.93
N VAL A 79 -1.21 17.27 -9.40
CA VAL A 79 -2.29 16.43 -8.87
C VAL A 79 -2.92 15.58 -9.97
N GLU A 80 -2.97 16.13 -11.19
CA GLU A 80 -3.55 15.57 -12.39
C GLU A 80 -2.63 14.57 -13.10
N MET A 81 -1.35 14.48 -12.69
CA MET A 81 -0.42 13.53 -13.26
C MET A 81 -0.91 12.11 -12.99
N GLU A 82 -1.05 11.32 -14.05
CA GLU A 82 -1.34 9.89 -13.92
C GLU A 82 -0.21 9.24 -13.13
N LYS A 83 -0.54 8.44 -12.12
CA LYS A 83 0.44 7.78 -11.25
C LYS A 83 0.37 6.28 -11.50
N VAL A 84 1.50 5.72 -11.91
CA VAL A 84 1.63 4.30 -12.20
C VAL A 84 1.87 3.50 -10.92
N PHE A 85 2.59 4.09 -9.97
CA PHE A 85 2.82 3.50 -8.64
C PHE A 85 1.92 4.14 -7.59
N HIS A 86 1.86 3.51 -6.42
CA HIS A 86 1.15 4.03 -5.25
C HIS A 86 1.55 5.49 -4.94
N PRO A 87 0.60 6.40 -4.65
CA PRO A 87 0.88 7.82 -4.42
C PRO A 87 1.96 8.13 -3.39
N ALA A 88 2.10 7.28 -2.36
CA ALA A 88 3.12 7.43 -1.33
C ALA A 88 4.56 7.38 -1.86
N VAL A 89 4.81 6.77 -3.02
CA VAL A 89 6.14 6.76 -3.68
C VAL A 89 6.50 8.16 -4.16
N TYR A 90 5.56 8.88 -4.77
CA TYR A 90 5.74 10.26 -5.21
C TYR A 90 5.83 11.22 -4.02
N ASP A 91 4.94 11.05 -3.03
CA ASP A 91 4.98 11.81 -1.78
C ASP A 91 6.35 11.64 -1.08
N PHE A 92 6.92 10.44 -1.10
CA PHE A 92 8.24 10.16 -0.54
C PHE A 92 9.35 10.93 -1.28
N ILE A 93 9.34 10.96 -2.61
CA ILE A 93 10.32 11.71 -3.41
C ILE A 93 10.26 13.21 -3.04
N GLU A 94 9.06 13.79 -3.06
CA GLU A 94 8.82 15.18 -2.73
C GLU A 94 9.27 15.52 -1.30
N ARG A 95 8.92 14.65 -0.34
CA ARG A 95 9.30 14.75 1.07
C ARG A 95 10.82 14.67 1.25
N THR A 96 11.47 13.75 0.55
CA THR A 96 12.92 13.52 0.64
C THR A 96 13.68 14.74 0.16
N PHE A 97 13.37 15.28 -1.01
CA PHE A 97 14.05 16.47 -1.52
C PHE A 97 13.76 17.71 -0.67
N LEU A 98 12.55 17.85 -0.11
CA LEU A 98 12.26 18.89 0.86
C LEU A 98 13.16 18.74 2.10
N HIS A 99 13.22 17.54 2.70
CA HIS A 99 14.04 17.31 3.88
C HIS A 99 15.52 17.63 3.62
N LEU A 100 16.08 17.13 2.53
CA LEU A 100 17.46 17.42 2.12
C LEU A 100 17.70 18.93 1.91
N SER A 101 16.72 19.66 1.39
CA SER A 101 16.82 21.11 1.17
C SER A 101 16.82 21.95 2.44
N LEU A 102 16.22 21.44 3.53
CA LEU A 102 16.19 22.08 4.84
C LEU A 102 17.50 21.87 5.63
N LEU A 103 18.26 20.83 5.30
CA LEU A 103 19.59 20.57 5.84
C LEU A 103 20.60 21.54 5.21
N GLN A 104 21.41 22.21 6.03
CA GLN A 104 22.30 23.28 5.56
C GLN A 104 23.65 22.73 5.10
N MET A 105 24.16 21.71 5.80
CA MET A 105 25.47 21.14 5.51
C MET A 105 25.35 19.91 4.61
N LYS A 106 26.28 19.78 3.66
CA LYS A 106 26.37 18.60 2.79
C LYS A 106 26.50 17.30 3.60
N SER A 107 27.28 17.32 4.68
CA SER A 107 27.44 16.19 5.60
C SER A 107 26.13 15.73 6.26
N GLN A 108 25.21 16.65 6.58
CA GLN A 108 23.90 16.29 7.13
C GLN A 108 23.04 15.57 6.09
N ARG A 109 23.06 16.04 4.84
CA ARG A 109 22.35 15.40 3.73
C ARG A 109 22.89 14.00 3.47
N GLU A 110 24.22 13.83 3.49
CA GLU A 110 24.86 12.51 3.36
C GLU A 110 24.50 11.55 4.49
N VAL A 111 24.41 12.05 5.73
CA VAL A 111 23.96 11.23 6.87
C VAL A 111 22.54 10.75 6.66
N LEU A 112 21.61 11.63 6.25
CA LEU A 112 20.22 11.25 5.97
C LEU A 112 20.13 10.23 4.83
N LEU A 113 20.77 10.51 3.69
CA LEU A 113 20.81 9.59 2.55
C LEU A 113 21.32 8.20 2.96
N ARG A 114 22.38 8.15 3.78
CA ARG A 114 22.95 6.88 4.27
C ARG A 114 22.02 6.15 5.24
N GLN A 115 21.43 6.87 6.19
CA GLN A 115 20.51 6.29 7.19
C GLN A 115 19.28 5.67 6.52
N ASP A 116 18.77 6.33 5.49
CA ASP A 116 17.58 5.91 4.74
C ASP A 116 17.93 5.01 3.53
N GLN A 117 19.19 4.61 3.39
CA GLN A 117 19.70 3.75 2.30
C GLN A 117 19.44 4.26 0.88
N LEU A 118 19.42 5.59 0.74
CA LEU A 118 19.17 6.31 -0.50
C LEU A 118 20.47 6.54 -1.28
N SER A 119 20.39 6.46 -2.60
CA SER A 119 21.49 6.86 -3.50
C SER A 119 21.02 8.00 -4.39
N LEU A 120 21.61 9.18 -4.17
CA LEU A 120 21.43 10.33 -5.05
C LEU A 120 22.65 10.41 -5.98
N LEU A 121 22.42 10.29 -7.28
CA LEU A 121 23.43 10.41 -8.31
C LEU A 121 23.20 11.67 -9.13
N VAL A 122 24.28 12.39 -9.46
CA VAL A 122 24.28 13.56 -10.34
C VAL A 122 25.26 13.28 -11.45
N ASN A 123 24.78 13.23 -12.70
CA ASN A 123 25.57 12.83 -13.87
C ASN A 123 26.29 11.49 -13.67
N GLY A 124 25.64 10.54 -12.99
CA GLY A 124 26.19 9.22 -12.67
C GLY A 124 27.17 9.18 -11.49
N GLN A 125 27.55 10.33 -10.93
CA GLN A 125 28.43 10.40 -9.76
C GLN A 125 27.61 10.47 -8.46
N ASN A 126 28.06 9.79 -7.40
CA ASN A 126 27.41 9.88 -6.09
C ASN A 126 27.42 11.32 -5.55
N TYR A 127 26.32 11.77 -4.95
CA TYR A 127 26.19 13.11 -4.36
C TYR A 127 27.32 13.46 -3.39
N LYS A 128 27.84 12.48 -2.62
CA LYS A 128 28.96 12.69 -1.70
C LYS A 128 30.22 13.21 -2.42
N ASP A 129 30.45 12.77 -3.66
CA ASP A 129 31.64 13.10 -4.45
C ASP A 129 31.38 14.27 -5.41
N CYS A 130 30.13 14.72 -5.54
CA CYS A 130 29.70 15.77 -6.45
C CYS A 130 29.97 17.17 -5.87
N SER A 131 30.44 18.10 -6.71
CA SER A 131 30.66 19.52 -6.34
C SER A 131 29.47 20.44 -6.67
N VAL A 132 28.42 19.91 -7.30
CA VAL A 132 27.22 20.68 -7.70
C VAL A 132 26.47 21.16 -6.46
N ASP A 133 26.07 22.43 -6.46
CA ASP A 133 25.26 22.99 -5.38
C ASP A 133 23.85 22.36 -5.37
N PHE A 134 23.26 22.26 -4.18
CA PHE A 134 22.01 21.52 -4.04
C PHE A 134 20.82 22.23 -4.73
N CYS A 135 20.83 23.57 -4.86
CA CYS A 135 19.75 24.27 -5.56
C CYS A 135 19.80 23.99 -7.07
N SER A 136 20.99 23.87 -7.66
CA SER A 136 21.15 23.41 -9.05
C SER A 136 20.59 22.00 -9.26
N ILE A 137 20.84 21.07 -8.32
CA ILE A 137 20.23 19.74 -8.35
C ILE A 137 18.70 19.86 -8.32
N LEU A 138 18.16 20.66 -7.40
CA LEU A 138 16.70 20.86 -7.32
C LEU A 138 16.14 21.45 -8.62
N ASN A 139 16.81 22.43 -9.24
CA ASN A 139 16.36 23.04 -10.49
C ASN A 139 16.27 22.04 -11.66
N ALA A 140 17.05 20.96 -11.64
CA ALA A 140 16.93 19.87 -12.61
C ALA A 140 15.69 18.98 -12.38
N LEU A 141 15.10 18.99 -11.17
CA LEU A 141 13.87 18.27 -10.82
C LEU A 141 12.64 19.04 -11.31
N ASP A 142 12.41 19.04 -12.61
CA ASP A 142 11.30 19.74 -13.26
C ASP A 142 10.72 18.84 -14.35
N LEU A 143 9.39 18.69 -14.38
CA LEU A 143 8.70 17.82 -15.33
C LEU A 143 8.64 18.39 -16.74
N LYS A 144 9.08 19.63 -16.98
CA LYS A 144 9.38 20.08 -18.35
C LYS A 144 10.54 19.32 -18.98
N TYR A 145 11.32 18.61 -18.17
CA TYR A 145 12.37 17.71 -18.62
C TYR A 145 11.90 16.24 -18.54
N PRO A 146 12.47 15.35 -19.36
CA PRO A 146 12.14 13.94 -19.30
C PRO A 146 12.32 13.39 -17.88
N PHE A 147 11.23 12.84 -17.35
CA PHE A 147 11.18 12.16 -16.07
C PHE A 147 10.82 10.70 -16.28
N SER A 148 11.49 9.82 -15.54
CA SER A 148 11.07 8.43 -15.41
C SER A 148 11.08 7.95 -13.97
N LEU A 149 10.06 7.18 -13.61
CA LEU A 149 10.03 6.39 -12.38
C LEU A 149 9.96 4.92 -12.75
N THR A 150 10.95 4.16 -12.30
CA THR A 150 11.02 2.70 -12.51
C THR A 150 11.20 2.00 -11.17
N ALA A 151 10.96 0.69 -11.17
CA ALA A 151 11.11 -0.13 -9.98
C ALA A 151 11.63 -1.52 -10.35
N ASP A 152 12.48 -2.08 -9.51
CA ASP A 152 12.83 -3.50 -9.51
C ASP A 152 12.13 -4.23 -8.35
N SER A 153 12.59 -5.41 -7.95
CA SER A 153 11.99 -6.18 -6.84
C SER A 153 12.16 -5.51 -5.47
N THR A 154 13.16 -4.65 -5.27
CA THR A 154 13.55 -4.12 -3.94
C THR A 154 13.65 -2.60 -3.89
N ARG A 155 13.77 -1.91 -5.03
CA ARG A 155 14.09 -0.49 -5.12
C ARG A 155 13.25 0.22 -6.19
N TYR A 156 13.11 1.51 -5.98
CA TYR A 156 12.66 2.48 -6.96
C TYR A 156 13.84 3.29 -7.50
N GLN A 157 13.73 3.76 -8.73
CA GLN A 157 14.62 4.74 -9.33
C GLN A 157 13.79 5.86 -9.97
N ALA A 158 13.93 7.08 -9.44
CA ALA A 158 13.39 8.29 -10.02
C ALA A 158 14.51 9.04 -10.76
N SER A 159 14.31 9.35 -12.03
CA SER A 159 15.33 9.93 -12.90
C SER A 159 14.80 11.17 -13.61
N TRP A 160 15.57 12.25 -13.58
CA TRP A 160 15.33 13.47 -14.35
C TRP A 160 16.50 13.72 -15.30
N GLN A 161 16.18 14.08 -16.55
CA GLN A 161 17.16 14.49 -17.55
C GLN A 161 17.05 15.99 -17.83
N GLY A 162 17.51 16.81 -16.89
CA GLY A 162 17.58 18.27 -17.05
C GLY A 162 18.64 18.72 -18.06
N VAL A 163 18.69 20.04 -18.31
CA VAL A 163 19.67 20.65 -19.24
C VAL A 163 21.10 20.42 -18.72
N GLY A 164 21.84 19.53 -19.36
CA GLY A 164 23.22 19.21 -18.99
C GLY A 164 23.38 18.50 -17.64
N MET A 165 22.27 18.10 -17.00
CA MET A 165 22.28 17.46 -15.69
C MET A 165 21.27 16.31 -15.62
N LYS A 166 21.79 15.11 -15.40
CA LYS A 166 20.99 13.95 -15.02
C LYS A 166 20.98 13.81 -13.50
N VAL A 167 19.81 13.65 -12.91
CA VAL A 167 19.65 13.38 -11.46
C VAL A 167 18.91 12.07 -11.29
N ASP A 168 19.50 11.13 -10.55
CA ASP A 168 18.88 9.85 -10.20
C ASP A 168 18.74 9.74 -8.68
N LEU A 169 17.54 9.41 -8.19
CA LEU A 169 17.30 9.04 -6.80
C LEU A 169 16.87 7.57 -6.76
N LEU A 170 17.71 6.73 -6.14
CA LEU A 170 17.41 5.32 -5.88
C LEU A 170 17.08 5.13 -4.40
N PHE A 171 16.00 4.41 -4.11
CA PHE A 171 15.49 4.24 -2.75
C PHE A 171 14.78 2.90 -2.54
N PRO A 172 14.82 2.32 -1.33
CA PRO A 172 14.23 1.01 -1.08
C PRO A 172 12.70 1.05 -1.05
N LYS A 173 12.07 -0.05 -1.45
CA LYS A 173 10.64 -0.30 -1.24
C LYS A 173 10.41 -0.66 0.22
N GLN A 174 10.32 0.34 1.09
CA GLN A 174 10.15 0.14 2.53
C GLN A 174 8.99 0.99 3.04
N TYR A 175 7.89 0.34 3.42
CA TYR A 175 6.62 1.03 3.68
C TYR A 175 6.70 2.12 4.76
N ASP A 176 7.44 1.89 5.84
CA ASP A 176 7.59 2.84 6.95
C ASP A 176 8.38 4.08 6.51
N LEU A 177 9.45 3.89 5.73
CA LEU A 177 10.21 4.97 5.10
C LEU A 177 9.36 5.75 4.10
N LEU A 178 8.61 5.06 3.22
CA LEU A 178 7.79 5.67 2.17
C LEU A 178 6.58 6.41 2.75
N LEU A 179 5.93 5.87 3.78
CA LEU A 179 4.82 6.52 4.46
C LEU A 179 5.31 7.58 5.46
N GLY A 180 6.55 7.47 5.93
CA GLY A 180 7.21 8.41 6.84
C GLY A 180 6.79 8.27 8.30
N TYR A 181 6.31 7.09 8.68
CA TYR A 181 5.81 6.74 10.00
C TYR A 181 6.52 5.48 10.49
N ASP A 182 6.76 5.38 11.79
CA ASP A 182 7.23 4.11 12.34
C ASP A 182 6.10 3.06 12.41
N LYS A 183 6.47 1.79 12.66
CA LYS A 183 5.52 0.67 12.70
C LYS A 183 4.43 0.82 13.77
N TYR A 184 4.77 1.44 14.90
CA TYR A 184 3.80 1.66 15.97
C TYR A 184 2.78 2.72 15.53
N GLU A 185 3.25 3.85 15.00
CA GLU A 185 2.41 4.92 14.45
C GLU A 185 1.49 4.40 13.33
N LEU A 186 2.02 3.59 12.41
CA LEU A 186 1.23 2.96 11.34
C LEU A 186 0.13 2.06 11.88
N THR A 187 0.45 1.24 12.88
CA THR A 187 -0.55 0.38 13.53
C THR A 187 -1.65 1.20 14.21
N GLN A 188 -1.28 2.25 14.95
CA GLN A 188 -2.26 3.13 15.61
C GLN A 188 -3.16 3.81 14.58
N ARG A 189 -2.58 4.32 13.49
CA ARG A 189 -3.32 4.96 12.40
C ARG A 189 -4.27 4.00 11.71
N LEU A 190 -3.86 2.77 11.45
CA LEU A 190 -4.76 1.74 10.92
C LEU A 190 -5.96 1.52 11.85
N ILE A 191 -5.72 1.37 13.16
CA ILE A 191 -6.79 1.18 14.16
C ILE A 191 -7.74 2.38 14.20
N THR A 192 -7.21 3.61 14.10
CA THR A 192 -8.01 4.84 14.02
C THR A 192 -8.84 4.87 12.73
N ASN A 193 -8.22 4.59 11.58
CA ASN A 193 -8.88 4.59 10.27
C ASN A 193 -10.02 3.56 10.21
N LEU A 194 -9.82 2.37 10.77
CA LEU A 194 -10.85 1.35 10.91
C LEU A 194 -12.07 1.82 11.74
N SER A 195 -11.88 2.79 12.64
CA SER A 195 -12.96 3.30 13.50
C SER A 195 -13.80 4.39 12.85
N ILE A 196 -13.26 5.07 11.84
CA ILE A 196 -13.91 6.21 11.17
C ILE A 196 -14.36 5.90 9.74
N ARG A 197 -13.85 4.81 9.14
CA ARG A 197 -14.20 4.40 7.78
C ARG A 197 -15.67 4.03 7.72
N GLN A 198 -16.37 4.63 6.77
CA GLN A 198 -17.74 4.27 6.40
C GLN A 198 -17.78 4.11 4.88
N THR A 199 -18.14 2.92 4.44
CA THR A 199 -18.26 2.60 3.02
C THR A 199 -19.54 3.21 2.50
N ASP A 200 -19.41 4.12 1.54
CA ASP A 200 -20.54 4.54 0.72
C ASP A 200 -20.78 3.46 -0.33
N PHE A 201 -21.90 2.74 -0.22
CA PHE A 201 -22.32 1.75 -1.21
C PHE A 201 -22.83 2.44 -2.47
N ARG A 202 -21.94 3.10 -3.21
CA ARG A 202 -22.26 3.60 -4.56
C ARG A 202 -22.35 2.41 -5.48
N ASN A 203 -23.58 1.92 -5.67
CA ASN A 203 -23.92 0.84 -6.59
C ASN A 203 -23.72 1.28 -8.05
N ALA A 204 -22.47 1.33 -8.52
CA ALA A 204 -22.22 1.26 -9.95
C ALA A 204 -22.44 -0.20 -10.39
N PRO A 205 -23.36 -0.49 -11.33
CA PRO A 205 -23.49 -1.84 -11.86
C PRO A 205 -22.17 -2.25 -12.50
N VAL A 206 -21.52 -3.26 -11.92
CA VAL A 206 -20.26 -3.77 -12.44
C VAL A 206 -20.54 -4.47 -13.76
N LYS A 207 -20.03 -3.91 -14.86
CA LYS A 207 -20.19 -4.48 -16.20
C LYS A 207 -19.04 -5.44 -16.45
N TRP A 208 -19.37 -6.72 -16.57
CA TRP A 208 -18.42 -7.77 -16.92
C TRP A 208 -18.59 -8.19 -18.37
N LYS A 209 -17.46 -8.39 -19.07
CA LYS A 209 -17.46 -8.99 -20.41
C LYS A 209 -17.49 -10.50 -20.25
N GLU A 210 -18.59 -11.14 -20.61
CA GLU A 210 -18.74 -12.60 -20.44
C GLU A 210 -17.64 -13.40 -21.14
N SER A 211 -17.10 -12.90 -22.27
CA SER A 211 -16.02 -13.54 -23.01
C SER A 211 -14.70 -13.64 -22.25
N SER A 212 -14.49 -12.84 -21.20
CA SER A 212 -13.29 -12.92 -20.35
C SER A 212 -13.51 -13.82 -19.12
N LEU A 213 -14.73 -14.35 -18.92
CA LEU A 213 -15.08 -15.12 -17.73
C LEU A 213 -15.02 -16.63 -18.00
N GLN A 214 -14.48 -17.37 -17.05
CA GLN A 214 -14.51 -18.83 -17.06
C GLN A 214 -15.83 -19.33 -16.47
N LYS A 215 -16.59 -20.14 -17.21
CA LYS A 215 -17.79 -20.79 -16.67
C LYS A 215 -17.40 -21.91 -15.70
N ILE A 216 -17.91 -21.86 -14.47
CA ILE A 216 -17.63 -22.85 -13.42
C ILE A 216 -18.73 -23.91 -13.39
N ARG A 217 -19.97 -23.51 -13.09
CA ARG A 217 -21.12 -24.42 -13.01
C ARG A 217 -22.43 -23.66 -13.10
N GLY A 218 -23.39 -24.16 -13.87
CA GLY A 218 -24.70 -23.52 -14.02
C GLY A 218 -24.56 -22.08 -14.49
N ASN A 219 -25.01 -21.13 -13.67
CA ASN A 219 -24.90 -19.68 -13.92
C ASN A 219 -23.76 -19.02 -13.15
N VAL A 220 -22.78 -19.79 -12.65
CA VAL A 220 -21.62 -19.30 -11.91
C VAL A 220 -20.41 -19.22 -12.83
N PHE A 221 -19.73 -18.08 -12.77
CA PHE A 221 -18.57 -17.73 -13.57
C PHE A 221 -17.45 -17.23 -12.66
N TYR A 222 -16.21 -17.30 -13.15
CA TYR A 222 -15.03 -16.85 -12.44
C TYR A 222 -14.23 -15.91 -13.34
N ASP A 223 -14.00 -14.70 -12.84
CA ASP A 223 -13.00 -13.78 -13.36
C ASP A 223 -11.67 -14.12 -12.70
N ARG A 224 -10.74 -14.65 -13.50
CA ARG A 224 -9.51 -15.24 -12.99
C ARG A 224 -8.59 -14.14 -12.46
N GLY A 225 -8.22 -14.28 -11.19
CA GLY A 225 -7.16 -13.48 -10.58
C GLY A 225 -5.80 -14.20 -10.59
N ASP A 226 -4.89 -13.64 -9.82
CA ASP A 226 -3.56 -14.17 -9.56
C ASP A 226 -3.56 -15.06 -8.31
N VAL A 227 -2.46 -15.78 -8.16
CA VAL A 227 -2.14 -16.67 -7.06
C VAL A 227 -1.04 -16.01 -6.21
N PHE A 228 -1.04 -16.28 -4.91
CA PHE A 228 0.03 -15.86 -4.00
C PHE A 228 0.73 -17.09 -3.43
N MET A 229 1.96 -17.35 -3.88
CA MET A 229 2.80 -18.51 -3.55
C MET A 229 2.23 -19.89 -3.91
N ILE A 230 0.96 -20.18 -3.62
CA ILE A 230 0.32 -21.48 -3.78
C ILE A 230 -1.09 -21.33 -4.39
N PRO A 231 -1.55 -22.24 -5.27
CA PRO A 231 -2.83 -22.11 -5.99
C PRO A 231 -4.07 -21.95 -5.09
N GLN A 232 -4.00 -22.40 -3.84
CA GLN A 232 -5.08 -22.30 -2.86
C GLN A 232 -5.24 -20.88 -2.29
N MET A 233 -4.19 -20.06 -2.36
CA MET A 233 -4.20 -18.66 -1.92
C MET A 233 -4.35 -17.78 -3.16
N LYS A 234 -5.58 -17.43 -3.51
CA LYS A 234 -5.88 -16.81 -4.81
C LYS A 234 -6.74 -15.57 -4.68
N SER A 235 -6.63 -14.73 -5.69
CA SER A 235 -7.49 -13.57 -5.92
C SER A 235 -8.50 -13.86 -7.05
N GLY A 236 -9.32 -12.87 -7.40
CA GLY A 236 -10.29 -12.95 -8.49
C GLY A 236 -11.70 -12.68 -8.02
N THR A 237 -12.67 -13.00 -8.87
CA THR A 237 -14.07 -12.69 -8.59
C THR A 237 -14.98 -13.80 -9.06
N TYR A 238 -15.79 -14.34 -8.16
CA TYR A 238 -16.86 -15.26 -8.53
C TYR A 238 -18.15 -14.49 -8.79
N LEU A 239 -18.78 -14.75 -9.92
CA LEU A 239 -19.95 -14.03 -10.39
C LEU A 239 -21.09 -15.01 -10.64
N MET A 240 -22.31 -14.55 -10.40
CA MET A 240 -23.53 -15.25 -10.75
C MET A 240 -24.30 -14.43 -11.79
N LYS A 241 -24.73 -15.11 -12.85
CA LYS A 241 -25.56 -14.52 -13.91
C LYS A 241 -27.04 -14.77 -13.63
N LYS A 242 -27.86 -13.72 -13.64
CA LYS A 242 -29.32 -13.80 -13.57
C LYS A 242 -29.92 -13.05 -14.76
N GLY A 243 -30.27 -13.79 -15.82
CA GLY A 243 -30.66 -13.20 -17.10
C GLY A 243 -29.47 -12.46 -17.73
N THR A 244 -29.59 -11.14 -17.87
CA THR A 244 -28.52 -10.25 -18.37
C THR A 244 -27.69 -9.60 -17.26
N ALA A 245 -28.11 -9.70 -15.99
CA ALA A 245 -27.46 -9.05 -14.87
C ALA A 245 -26.39 -9.94 -14.23
N TRP A 246 -25.31 -9.29 -13.77
CA TRP A 246 -24.21 -9.90 -13.02
C TRP A 246 -24.26 -9.46 -11.57
N SER A 247 -23.97 -10.38 -10.65
CA SER A 247 -23.78 -10.09 -9.23
C SER A 247 -22.64 -10.92 -8.66
N TYR A 248 -21.98 -10.43 -7.61
CA TYR A 248 -21.05 -11.25 -6.83
C TYR A 248 -21.75 -12.51 -6.32
N LEU A 249 -21.05 -13.64 -6.40
CA LEU A 249 -21.51 -14.90 -5.84
C LEU A 249 -21.47 -14.84 -4.31
N PHE A 250 -22.61 -15.11 -3.68
CA PHE A 250 -22.72 -15.35 -2.24
C PHE A 250 -23.83 -16.38 -2.01
N ASN A 251 -23.45 -17.65 -1.81
CA ASN A 251 -24.36 -18.79 -1.80
C ASN A 251 -23.81 -19.98 -1.00
N ALA A 252 -24.66 -20.61 -0.17
CA ALA A 252 -24.33 -21.80 0.61
C ALA A 252 -23.87 -23.02 -0.23
N TYR A 253 -24.26 -23.11 -1.51
CA TYR A 253 -23.81 -24.18 -2.41
C TYR A 253 -22.39 -23.97 -2.94
N PHE A 254 -21.84 -22.76 -2.78
CA PHE A 254 -20.50 -22.37 -3.19
C PHE A 254 -19.80 -21.61 -2.05
N PRO A 255 -19.60 -22.26 -0.90
CA PRO A 255 -19.19 -21.58 0.32
C PRO A 255 -17.81 -20.94 0.18
N GLU A 256 -16.81 -21.67 -0.34
CA GLU A 256 -15.43 -21.19 -0.49
C GLU A 256 -15.34 -20.01 -1.47
N GLU A 257 -16.02 -20.10 -2.61
CA GLU A 257 -16.08 -19.04 -3.61
C GLU A 257 -16.76 -17.78 -3.05
N SER A 258 -17.77 -17.98 -2.22
CA SER A 258 -18.45 -16.88 -1.54
C SER A 258 -17.55 -16.21 -0.50
N VAL A 259 -16.73 -16.98 0.22
CA VAL A 259 -15.74 -16.43 1.17
C VAL A 259 -14.68 -15.59 0.44
N LEU A 260 -14.18 -16.07 -0.71
CA LEU A 260 -13.25 -15.29 -1.52
C LEU A 260 -13.83 -13.92 -1.87
N ASN A 261 -15.07 -13.89 -2.34
CA ASN A 261 -15.75 -12.63 -2.65
C ASN A 261 -15.98 -11.75 -1.42
N LEU A 262 -16.35 -12.32 -0.27
CA LEU A 262 -16.56 -11.54 0.96
C LEU A 262 -15.29 -10.76 1.34
N PHE A 263 -14.13 -11.42 1.38
CA PHE A 263 -12.90 -10.75 1.77
C PHE A 263 -12.24 -9.94 0.65
N SER A 264 -12.69 -10.10 -0.60
CA SER A 264 -12.16 -9.31 -1.72
C SER A 264 -13.03 -8.11 -2.08
N HIS A 265 -14.35 -8.24 -1.94
CA HIS A 265 -15.33 -7.37 -2.59
C HIS A 265 -16.51 -6.99 -1.68
N ALA A 266 -16.46 -7.23 -0.36
CA ALA A 266 -17.60 -6.90 0.54
C ALA A 266 -18.12 -5.46 0.39
N HIS A 267 -17.23 -4.50 0.14
CA HIS A 267 -17.57 -3.10 -0.11
C HIS A 267 -18.46 -2.87 -1.34
N GLN A 268 -18.52 -3.83 -2.27
CA GLN A 268 -19.34 -3.82 -3.49
C GLN A 268 -20.54 -4.78 -3.41
N MET A 269 -20.60 -5.64 -2.39
CA MET A 269 -21.65 -6.66 -2.26
C MET A 269 -22.93 -6.16 -1.55
N ASN A 270 -22.99 -4.87 -1.18
CA ASN A 270 -24.08 -4.27 -0.41
C ASN A 270 -24.49 -5.13 0.80
N PHE A 271 -23.47 -5.62 1.52
CA PHE A 271 -23.64 -6.59 2.59
C PHE A 271 -22.97 -6.13 3.87
N LEU A 272 -23.77 -5.89 4.90
CA LEU A 272 -23.32 -5.43 6.20
C LEU A 272 -23.18 -6.63 7.14
N LEU A 273 -21.96 -7.14 7.28
CA LEU A 273 -21.64 -8.18 8.27
C LEU A 273 -20.80 -7.59 9.41
N PRO A 274 -21.22 -7.77 10.67
CA PRO A 274 -20.37 -7.48 11.81
C PRO A 274 -19.09 -8.31 11.80
N PHE A 275 -17.96 -7.64 11.86
CA PHE A 275 -16.62 -8.19 11.84
C PHE A 275 -15.93 -7.89 13.17
N SER A 276 -15.73 -8.91 14.00
CA SER A 276 -14.97 -8.81 15.25
C SER A 276 -13.49 -9.02 14.98
N LEU A 277 -12.76 -7.93 14.98
CA LEU A 277 -11.36 -7.86 14.60
C LEU A 277 -10.47 -7.62 15.82
N ALA A 278 -9.54 -8.52 16.07
CA ALA A 278 -8.39 -8.25 16.94
C ALA A 278 -7.21 -7.82 16.05
N VAL A 279 -6.70 -6.61 16.22
CA VAL A 279 -5.47 -6.15 15.57
C VAL A 279 -4.31 -6.39 16.53
N LYS A 280 -3.29 -7.11 16.07
CA LYS A 280 -2.05 -7.39 16.80
C LYS A 280 -0.87 -6.82 16.03
N GLY A 281 -0.54 -5.56 16.31
CA GLY A 281 0.61 -4.90 15.69
C GLY A 281 1.77 -4.75 16.67
N TYR A 282 2.74 -3.94 16.28
CA TYR A 282 3.96 -3.77 17.06
C TYR A 282 3.66 -3.07 18.39
N ASN A 283 3.93 -3.75 19.52
CA ASN A 283 3.66 -3.29 20.89
C ASN A 283 2.26 -2.69 21.11
N SER A 284 1.28 -3.12 20.31
CA SER A 284 -0.08 -2.61 20.37
C SER A 284 -1.09 -3.68 19.98
N SER A 285 -2.21 -3.69 20.70
CA SER A 285 -3.34 -4.54 20.35
C SER A 285 -4.64 -3.78 20.56
N ALA A 286 -5.62 -4.06 19.71
CA ALA A 286 -6.96 -3.50 19.83
C ALA A 286 -7.99 -4.52 19.38
N ALA A 287 -9.14 -4.55 20.06
CA ALA A 287 -10.31 -5.27 19.59
C ALA A 287 -11.34 -4.27 19.08
N LYS A 288 -11.93 -4.54 17.92
CA LYS A 288 -12.91 -3.68 17.25
C LYS A 288 -14.07 -4.52 16.71
N SER A 289 -15.25 -3.91 16.67
CA SER A 289 -16.39 -4.40 15.90
C SER A 289 -16.62 -3.40 14.78
N ILE A 290 -16.39 -3.81 13.54
CA ILE A 290 -16.52 -2.97 12.34
C ILE A 290 -17.35 -3.71 11.27
N GLY A 291 -17.76 -3.02 10.21
CA GLY A 291 -18.33 -3.70 9.05
C GLY A 291 -17.24 -4.37 8.23
N LEU A 292 -17.49 -5.59 7.74
CA LEU A 292 -16.55 -6.25 6.80
C LEU A 292 -16.33 -5.40 5.53
N ALA A 293 -17.39 -4.75 5.03
CA ALA A 293 -17.31 -3.84 3.90
C ALA A 293 -16.31 -2.69 4.15
N ASP A 294 -16.35 -2.07 5.34
CA ASP A 294 -15.45 -0.97 5.72
C ASP A 294 -14.00 -1.43 5.83
N PHE A 295 -13.81 -2.62 6.41
CA PHE A 295 -12.50 -3.26 6.50
C PHE A 295 -11.90 -3.49 5.11
N VAL A 296 -12.62 -4.19 4.22
CA VAL A 296 -12.15 -4.47 2.86
C VAL A 296 -11.93 -3.18 2.09
N SER A 297 -12.86 -2.21 2.19
CA SER A 297 -12.75 -0.90 1.56
C SER A 297 -11.47 -0.15 1.98
N LEU A 298 -11.09 -0.24 3.26
CA LEU A 298 -9.85 0.35 3.74
C LEU A 298 -8.64 -0.33 3.11
N MET A 299 -8.57 -1.66 3.14
CA MET A 299 -7.44 -2.42 2.57
C MET A 299 -7.24 -2.11 1.08
N ILE A 300 -8.33 -2.09 0.30
CA ILE A 300 -8.27 -1.73 -1.12
C ILE A 300 -7.83 -0.27 -1.30
N SER A 301 -8.30 0.66 -0.46
CA SER A 301 -7.89 2.07 -0.54
C SER A 301 -6.43 2.32 -0.15
N GLU A 302 -5.84 1.43 0.65
CA GLU A 302 -4.40 1.41 0.94
C GLU A 302 -3.58 0.78 -0.20
N GLY A 303 -4.21 0.43 -1.34
CA GLY A 303 -3.56 -0.18 -2.49
C GLY A 303 -3.30 -1.68 -2.33
N CYS A 304 -3.91 -2.34 -1.35
CA CYS A 304 -3.72 -3.78 -1.16
C CYS A 304 -4.57 -4.60 -2.14
N ARG A 305 -4.01 -5.72 -2.58
CA ARG A 305 -4.73 -6.76 -3.31
C ARG A 305 -5.00 -7.96 -2.40
N PRO A 306 -6.25 -8.43 -2.29
CA PRO A 306 -6.61 -9.56 -1.46
C PRO A 306 -6.29 -10.90 -2.14
N TYR A 307 -5.73 -11.83 -1.37
CA TYR A 307 -5.61 -13.24 -1.71
C TYR A 307 -6.20 -14.07 -0.58
N VAL A 308 -7.13 -14.96 -0.89
CA VAL A 308 -7.91 -15.70 0.09
C VAL A 308 -7.58 -17.19 -0.01
N GLY A 309 -7.27 -17.80 1.12
CA GLY A 309 -7.00 -19.23 1.25
C GLY A 309 -7.91 -19.85 2.30
N ILE A 310 -8.63 -20.91 1.91
CA ILE A 310 -9.48 -21.69 2.82
C ILE A 310 -8.66 -22.83 3.42
N GLU A 311 -8.60 -22.89 4.74
CA GLU A 311 -7.83 -23.91 5.47
C GLU A 311 -8.69 -25.10 5.87
N THR A 312 -9.84 -24.82 6.51
CA THR A 312 -10.78 -25.85 6.93
C THR A 312 -12.20 -25.40 6.72
N MET A 313 -13.07 -26.38 6.45
CA MET A 313 -14.51 -26.20 6.43
C MET A 313 -15.14 -27.42 7.09
N ASP A 314 -15.92 -27.18 8.15
CA ASP A 314 -16.73 -28.20 8.80
C ASP A 314 -18.23 -27.86 8.67
N SER A 315 -19.10 -28.56 9.39
CA SER A 315 -20.54 -28.33 9.33
C SER A 315 -21.00 -27.03 9.99
N LYS A 316 -20.12 -26.32 10.70
CA LYS A 316 -20.43 -25.12 11.48
C LYS A 316 -19.73 -23.87 10.95
N GLN A 317 -18.49 -23.98 10.49
CA GLN A 317 -17.67 -22.83 10.14
C GLN A 317 -16.63 -23.11 9.05
N ILE A 318 -16.14 -22.02 8.47
CA ILE A 318 -15.00 -21.97 7.57
C ILE A 318 -13.88 -21.21 8.28
N THR A 319 -12.67 -21.75 8.27
CA THR A 319 -11.47 -21.02 8.70
C THR A 319 -10.55 -20.82 7.52
N GLY A 320 -9.79 -19.73 7.57
CA GLY A 320 -8.81 -19.46 6.53
C GLY A 320 -8.01 -18.21 6.81
N THR A 321 -7.24 -17.87 5.80
CA THR A 321 -6.29 -16.77 5.81
C THR A 321 -6.56 -15.85 4.62
N VAL A 322 -6.41 -14.54 4.84
CA VAL A 322 -6.39 -13.53 3.80
C VAL A 322 -5.10 -12.75 3.87
N ILE A 323 -4.42 -12.63 2.74
CA ILE A 323 -3.27 -11.76 2.54
C ILE A 323 -3.74 -10.53 1.78
N TYR A 324 -3.63 -9.35 2.40
CA TYR A 324 -3.81 -8.07 1.71
C TYR A 324 -2.42 -7.53 1.35
N LEU A 325 -2.03 -7.74 0.10
CA LEU A 325 -0.69 -7.47 -0.40
C LEU A 325 -0.59 -6.08 -1.03
N ASN A 326 0.31 -5.23 -0.53
CA ASN A 326 0.70 -4.00 -1.20
C ASN A 326 2.13 -4.15 -1.77
N ARG A 327 2.22 -4.40 -3.08
CA ARG A 327 3.50 -4.63 -3.77
C ARG A 327 4.33 -3.36 -3.95
N ASP A 328 3.70 -2.20 -4.05
CA ASP A 328 4.42 -0.95 -4.21
C ASP A 328 5.17 -0.57 -2.92
N LEU A 329 4.51 -0.80 -1.79
CA LEU A 329 5.08 -0.50 -0.47
C LEU A 329 5.79 -1.71 0.15
N MET A 330 5.77 -2.88 -0.50
CA MET A 330 6.37 -4.15 -0.07
C MET A 330 6.00 -4.56 1.36
N TYR A 331 4.69 -4.54 1.64
CA TYR A 331 4.14 -5.12 2.86
C TYR A 331 2.89 -5.94 2.57
N GLU A 332 2.53 -6.78 3.52
CA GLU A 332 1.22 -7.42 3.57
C GLU A 332 0.53 -7.20 4.92
N HIS A 333 -0.79 -7.27 4.92
CA HIS A 333 -1.56 -7.53 6.13
C HIS A 333 -2.05 -8.98 6.12
N LEU A 334 -1.77 -9.70 7.19
CA LEU A 334 -2.16 -11.10 7.37
C LEU A 334 -3.40 -11.18 8.26
N LEU A 335 -4.48 -11.73 7.73
CA LEU A 335 -5.75 -11.86 8.43
C LEU A 335 -6.13 -13.33 8.57
N TYR A 336 -6.19 -13.84 9.79
CA TYR A 336 -6.83 -15.13 10.08
C TYR A 336 -8.30 -14.92 10.39
N PHE A 337 -9.19 -15.72 9.82
CA PHE A 337 -10.63 -15.60 10.05
C PHE A 337 -11.31 -16.91 10.43
N GLN A 338 -12.43 -16.76 11.12
CA GLN A 338 -13.41 -17.81 11.40
C GLN A 338 -14.79 -17.27 11.02
N LEU A 339 -15.40 -17.92 10.02
CA LEU A 339 -16.70 -17.54 9.46
C LEU A 339 -17.73 -18.64 9.77
N PRO A 340 -18.76 -18.36 10.59
CA PRO A 340 -19.86 -19.29 10.77
C PRO A 340 -20.63 -19.51 9.46
N LEU A 341 -20.93 -20.76 9.10
CA LEU A 341 -21.72 -21.10 7.90
C LEU A 341 -23.16 -20.57 7.98
N GLU A 342 -23.65 -20.26 9.18
CA GLU A 342 -24.94 -19.60 9.38
C GLU A 342 -25.05 -18.27 8.61
N VAL A 343 -23.93 -17.63 8.23
CA VAL A 343 -23.91 -16.39 7.43
C VAL A 343 -24.68 -16.51 6.11
N PHE A 344 -24.80 -17.73 5.55
CA PHE A 344 -25.52 -17.96 4.31
C PHE A 344 -27.05 -18.03 4.49
N HIS A 345 -27.52 -18.20 5.73
CA HIS A 345 -28.93 -18.42 6.05
C HIS A 345 -29.51 -17.32 6.96
N LYS A 346 -28.69 -16.78 7.86
CA LYS A 346 -29.01 -15.68 8.77
C LYS A 346 -28.04 -14.55 8.49
N LYS A 347 -28.55 -13.48 7.88
CA LYS A 347 -27.77 -12.29 7.56
C LYS A 347 -27.56 -11.41 8.79
N ASP A 348 -28.55 -11.41 9.68
CA ASP A 348 -28.55 -10.62 10.90
C ASP A 348 -27.88 -11.42 12.05
N ASN A 349 -27.04 -10.74 12.83
CA ASN A 349 -26.36 -11.26 14.03
C ASN A 349 -25.27 -12.33 13.85
N VAL A 350 -24.90 -12.72 12.62
CA VAL A 350 -23.72 -13.57 12.42
C VAL A 350 -22.46 -12.71 12.49
N ARG A 351 -21.55 -13.06 13.40
CA ARG A 351 -20.32 -12.32 13.66
C ARG A 351 -19.11 -13.13 13.22
N ILE A 352 -18.37 -12.58 12.28
CA ILE A 352 -17.08 -13.12 11.85
C ILE A 352 -16.05 -12.78 12.94
N LYS A 353 -15.18 -13.73 13.30
CA LYS A 353 -14.04 -13.47 14.18
C LYS A 353 -12.78 -13.45 13.34
N ALA A 354 -11.90 -12.50 13.59
CA ALA A 354 -10.63 -12.44 12.89
C ALA A 354 -9.50 -11.82 13.72
N VAL A 355 -8.27 -12.18 13.38
CA VAL A 355 -7.04 -11.61 13.92
C VAL A 355 -6.21 -11.06 12.77
N LEU A 356 -5.94 -9.76 12.81
CA LEU A 356 -5.12 -9.05 11.84
C LEU A 356 -3.72 -8.80 12.41
N TYR A 357 -2.73 -9.14 11.61
CA TYR A 357 -1.35 -8.73 11.80
C TYR A 357 -0.96 -7.78 10.68
N PRO A 358 -0.87 -6.47 10.96
CA PRO A 358 -0.69 -5.48 9.91
C PRO A 358 0.78 -5.20 9.61
N TYR A 359 1.04 -4.68 8.40
CA TYR A 359 2.33 -4.12 7.98
C TYR A 359 3.51 -5.08 8.13
N ILE A 360 3.31 -6.33 7.75
CA ILE A 360 4.38 -7.33 7.70
C ILE A 360 5.26 -7.01 6.48
N PRO A 361 6.57 -6.71 6.66
CA PRO A 361 7.46 -6.39 5.55
C PRO A 361 7.78 -7.63 4.71
N LEU A 362 7.87 -7.45 3.39
CA LEU A 362 8.21 -8.52 2.44
C LEU A 362 9.70 -8.57 2.08
N ASN A 363 10.43 -7.53 2.47
CA ASN A 363 11.81 -7.26 2.07
C ASN A 363 12.83 -8.28 2.58
N ASN A 364 12.43 -9.14 3.54
CA ASN A 364 13.28 -10.18 4.11
C ASN A 364 13.10 -11.56 3.42
N LEU A 365 12.31 -11.62 2.35
CA LEU A 365 11.95 -12.87 1.66
C LEU A 365 12.54 -12.89 0.24
N GLU A 366 13.85 -12.61 0.12
CA GLU A 366 14.60 -12.43 -1.13
C GLU A 366 14.43 -13.55 -2.17
N ASN A 367 13.97 -14.74 -1.75
CA ASN A 367 13.79 -15.90 -2.63
C ASN A 367 12.33 -16.27 -2.95
N LEU A 368 11.32 -15.59 -2.35
CA LEU A 368 9.91 -15.99 -2.48
C LEU A 368 9.12 -15.18 -3.52
N TYR A 369 9.59 -13.98 -3.88
CA TYR A 369 8.84 -13.03 -4.72
C TYR A 369 9.57 -12.58 -5.99
N ALA A 370 10.73 -13.19 -6.30
CA ALA A 370 11.54 -12.84 -7.46
C ALA A 370 10.76 -12.92 -8.79
N ASP A 371 9.85 -13.90 -8.90
CA ASP A 371 9.06 -14.16 -10.12
C ASP A 371 7.79 -13.31 -10.27
N GLU A 372 7.42 -12.50 -9.27
CA GLU A 372 6.18 -11.71 -9.25
C GLU A 372 6.41 -10.18 -9.28
N SER A 373 7.64 -9.75 -9.50
CA SER A 373 8.00 -8.34 -9.65
C SER A 373 7.25 -7.75 -10.85
N PRO A 374 6.66 -6.53 -10.75
CA PRO A 374 6.17 -5.84 -11.93
C PRO A 374 7.34 -5.73 -12.91
N SER A 375 7.21 -6.36 -14.08
CA SER A 375 8.17 -6.20 -15.18
C SER A 375 8.39 -4.69 -15.37
N ALA A 376 9.65 -4.24 -15.39
CA ALA A 376 10.06 -2.84 -15.40
C ALA A 376 9.01 -1.90 -16.01
N VAL A 377 8.17 -1.30 -15.16
CA VAL A 377 7.16 -0.37 -15.63
C VAL A 377 7.85 0.98 -15.75
N ILE A 378 8.09 1.40 -16.99
CA ILE A 378 8.65 2.72 -17.29
C ILE A 378 7.48 3.68 -17.42
N GLN A 379 7.27 4.50 -16.40
CA GLN A 379 6.49 5.71 -16.61
C GLN A 379 7.43 6.75 -17.21
N SER A 380 7.18 7.17 -18.44
CA SER A 380 7.81 8.35 -19.06
C SER A 380 6.75 9.42 -19.26
N ALA A 381 7.05 10.65 -18.89
CA ALA A 381 6.19 11.79 -19.17
C ALA A 381 6.86 12.67 -20.23
N ASP A 382 6.38 12.58 -21.47
CA ASP A 382 6.76 13.49 -22.55
C ASP A 382 5.73 14.63 -22.57
N PHE A 383 6.05 15.74 -21.91
CA PHE A 383 5.27 16.96 -22.07
C PHE A 383 5.72 17.66 -23.35
N SER A 384 4.97 17.45 -24.44
CA SER A 384 5.10 18.26 -25.65
C SER A 384 4.51 19.66 -25.36
N TYR A 385 5.34 20.70 -25.44
CA TYR A 385 4.87 22.08 -25.49
C TYR A 385 4.38 22.45 -26.88
#